data_AF-A0A9D6FT43-F1
#
_entry.id   AF-A0A9D6FT43-F1
#
_cell.length_a   1.000
_cell.length_b   1.000
_cell.length_c   1.000
_cell.angle_alpha   90.00
_cell.angle_beta   90.00
_cell.angle_gamma   90.00
#
_symmetry.space_group_name_H-M   'P 1'
#
loop_
_entity.id
_entity.type
_entity.pdbx_description
1 polymer ?
#
loop_
_entity_poly.entity_id
_entity_poly.type
_entity_poly.pdbx_seq_one_letter_code
_entity_poly.pdbx_strand_id
1 'polypeptide(L)'
;QVLMNLAANARDAMPHGGRLVIECGKVPHSGTWPLGVPMGRYVHLTASDTGTGMGPETLSHVFEPFFTTKEPGKGTGLGLASVHGIVKQNRGHIWVDSAPGKGTSFRMWFPACESPAPASRTPTPPPMRPRPGAETVLLVEDDPSVRSLVSLGLREEGYRVLEVEGPHLAIGVLERHAGPIHLLLSDVIMPGMTGPELAEKLLQLRPDLKVLFMSGYTGSAFVRVGATKPVDVKLRKPFAREDLLRVVREVLG
;
A
#
# COMPACT_ATOMS: atom_id res chain seq x y z
N GLN A 1 -5.97 4.74 1.71
CA GLN A 1 -4.92 4.78 0.66
C GLN A 1 -5.29 5.68 -0.52
N VAL A 2 -6.47 5.52 -1.14
CA VAL A 2 -6.93 6.36 -2.27
C VAL A 2 -6.77 7.88 -2.00
N LEU A 3 -7.35 8.38 -0.90
CA LEU A 3 -7.27 9.80 -0.56
C LEU A 3 -5.83 10.31 -0.34
N MET A 4 -4.94 9.47 0.21
CA MET A 4 -3.54 9.85 0.42
C MET A 4 -2.81 10.03 -0.92
N ASN A 5 -3.04 9.13 -1.88
CA ASN A 5 -2.45 9.25 -3.21
C ASN A 5 -2.98 10.48 -3.96
N LEU A 6 -4.28 10.75 -3.86
CA LEU A 6 -4.89 11.94 -4.46
C LEU A 6 -4.37 13.23 -3.81
N ALA A 7 -4.23 13.25 -2.49
CA ALA A 7 -3.68 14.40 -1.77
C ALA A 7 -2.20 14.65 -2.09
N ALA A 8 -1.39 13.60 -2.21
CA ALA A 8 0.00 13.72 -2.62
C ALA A 8 0.13 14.29 -4.04
N ASN A 9 -0.68 13.81 -4.97
CA ASN A 9 -0.70 14.33 -6.34
C ASN A 9 -1.20 15.78 -6.41
N ALA A 10 -2.24 16.12 -5.65
CA ALA A 10 -2.76 17.48 -5.55
C ALA A 10 -1.70 18.45 -5.02
N ARG A 11 -0.97 18.06 -3.96
CA ARG A 11 0.14 18.86 -3.42
C ARG A 11 1.21 19.12 -4.47
N ASP A 12 1.63 18.07 -5.18
CA ASP A 12 2.67 18.19 -6.20
C ASP A 12 2.22 19.05 -7.40
N ALA A 13 0.91 19.06 -7.70
CA ALA A 13 0.30 19.93 -8.71
C ALA A 13 0.08 21.38 -8.26
N MET A 14 0.31 21.69 -6.97
CA MET A 14 0.11 23.00 -6.35
C MET A 14 1.39 23.48 -5.61
N PRO A 15 2.54 23.63 -6.30
CA PRO A 15 3.81 23.98 -5.66
C PRO A 15 3.82 25.37 -5.00
N HIS A 16 2.95 26.27 -5.45
CA HIS A 16 2.78 27.62 -4.89
C HIS A 16 1.60 27.73 -3.92
N GLY A 17 1.05 26.59 -3.49
CA GLY A 17 -0.18 26.52 -2.71
C GLY A 17 -1.43 26.46 -3.60
N GLY A 18 -2.56 26.15 -2.96
CA GLY A 18 -3.86 25.99 -3.62
C GLY A 18 -4.87 25.34 -2.69
N ARG A 19 -5.98 24.86 -3.24
CA ARG A 19 -7.07 24.27 -2.46
C ARG A 19 -7.33 22.84 -2.89
N LEU A 20 -7.31 21.92 -1.93
CA LEU A 20 -7.81 20.56 -2.07
C LEU A 20 -9.16 20.46 -1.35
N VAL A 21 -10.19 20.03 -2.04
CA VAL A 21 -11.55 19.83 -1.53
C VAL A 21 -11.88 18.34 -1.60
N ILE A 22 -12.27 17.76 -0.47
CA ILE A 22 -12.73 16.37 -0.39
C ILE A 22 -14.19 16.39 0.04
N GLU A 23 -15.05 15.79 -0.76
CA GLU A 23 -16.49 15.70 -0.52
C GLU A 23 -16.93 14.24 -0.54
N CYS A 24 -17.85 13.89 0.35
CA CYS A 24 -18.44 12.56 0.40
C CYS A 24 -19.94 12.71 0.60
N GLY A 25 -20.73 11.90 -0.12
CA GLY A 25 -22.18 11.95 0.00
C GLY A 25 -22.87 10.76 -0.64
N LYS A 26 -24.19 10.70 -0.47
CA LYS A 26 -25.03 9.74 -1.18
C LYS A 26 -25.31 10.27 -2.59
N VAL A 27 -25.33 9.41 -3.59
CA VAL A 27 -25.80 9.82 -4.93
C VAL A 27 -27.32 10.02 -4.85
N PRO A 28 -27.86 11.20 -5.22
CA PRO A 28 -29.31 11.40 -5.27
C PRO A 28 -29.94 10.42 -6.26
N HIS A 29 -31.07 9.82 -5.87
CA HIS A 29 -31.80 8.88 -6.72
C HIS A 29 -32.47 9.58 -7.94
N SER A 30 -32.46 10.91 -8.00
CA SER A 30 -33.24 11.74 -8.93
C SER A 30 -32.41 12.72 -9.76
N GLY A 31 -31.15 12.40 -10.06
CA GLY A 31 -30.24 13.24 -10.87
C GLY A 31 -29.80 12.58 -12.18
N THR A 32 -29.06 13.33 -13.01
CA THR A 32 -28.35 12.80 -14.18
C THR A 32 -27.36 11.72 -13.71
N TRP A 33 -27.61 10.48 -14.12
CA TRP A 33 -26.81 9.34 -13.70
C TRP A 33 -25.41 9.39 -14.34
N PRO A 34 -24.32 9.13 -13.59
CA PRO A 34 -22.97 9.14 -14.16
C PRO A 34 -22.81 8.11 -15.29
N LEU A 35 -22.24 8.55 -16.41
CA LEU A 35 -22.03 7.69 -17.58
C LEU A 35 -21.09 6.53 -17.23
N GLY A 36 -21.47 5.30 -17.61
CA GLY A 36 -20.66 4.09 -17.36
C GLY A 36 -20.72 3.55 -15.93
N VAL A 37 -21.61 4.10 -15.09
CA VAL A 37 -21.95 3.53 -13.78
C VAL A 37 -23.32 2.86 -13.90
N PRO A 38 -23.51 1.59 -13.51
CA PRO A 38 -24.84 0.96 -13.46
C PRO A 38 -25.76 1.66 -12.47
N MET A 39 -27.07 1.68 -12.73
CA MET A 39 -28.04 2.20 -11.75
C MET A 39 -27.99 1.40 -10.44
N GLY A 40 -28.06 2.10 -9.30
CA GLY A 40 -28.05 1.44 -8.00
C GLY A 40 -27.92 2.39 -6.82
N ARG A 41 -27.62 1.85 -5.64
CA ARG A 41 -27.32 2.64 -4.44
C ARG A 41 -25.83 2.84 -4.36
N TYR A 42 -25.38 4.08 -4.50
CA TYR A 42 -23.96 4.43 -4.43
C TYR A 42 -23.72 5.54 -3.41
N VAL A 43 -22.55 5.48 -2.78
CA VAL A 43 -21.92 6.65 -2.17
C VAL A 43 -20.91 7.21 -3.15
N HIS A 44 -20.74 8.52 -3.17
CA HIS A 44 -19.72 9.18 -3.97
C HIS A 44 -18.67 9.82 -3.07
N LEU A 45 -17.44 9.86 -3.57
CA LEU A 45 -16.29 10.54 -3.00
C LEU A 45 -15.66 11.37 -4.11
N THR A 46 -15.55 12.67 -3.89
CA THR A 46 -14.90 13.61 -4.80
C THR A 46 -13.66 14.17 -4.14
N ALA A 47 -12.55 14.23 -4.88
CA ALA A 47 -11.35 14.95 -4.50
C ALA A 47 -10.98 15.92 -5.63
N SER A 48 -11.01 17.22 -5.34
CA SER A 48 -10.76 18.27 -6.33
C SER A 48 -9.66 19.20 -5.87
N ASP A 49 -8.64 19.41 -6.70
CA ASP A 49 -7.58 20.37 -6.48
C ASP A 49 -7.67 21.55 -7.45
N THR A 50 -7.00 22.66 -7.10
CA THR A 50 -6.85 23.84 -7.96
C THR A 50 -5.45 23.93 -8.57
N GLY A 51 -4.82 22.78 -8.81
CA GLY A 51 -3.46 22.70 -9.33
C GLY A 51 -3.34 22.99 -10.81
N THR A 52 -2.18 22.66 -11.37
CA THR A 52 -1.87 22.88 -12.78
C THR A 52 -2.76 22.13 -13.76
N GLY A 53 -3.45 21.08 -13.31
CA GLY A 53 -4.28 20.23 -14.16
C GLY A 53 -3.49 19.44 -15.20
N MET A 54 -4.20 18.68 -16.03
CA MET A 54 -3.65 17.76 -17.02
C MET A 54 -4.25 18.03 -18.40
N GLY A 55 -3.42 17.92 -19.44
CA GLY A 55 -3.89 17.95 -20.83
C GLY A 55 -4.54 16.63 -21.26
N PRO A 56 -5.21 16.60 -22.42
CA PRO A 56 -5.93 15.41 -22.91
C PRO A 56 -5.05 14.15 -23.04
N GLU A 57 -3.82 14.32 -23.51
CA GLU A 57 -2.82 13.25 -23.64
C GLU A 57 -2.43 12.68 -22.26
N THR A 58 -2.11 13.54 -21.29
CA THR A 58 -1.81 13.08 -19.93
C THR A 58 -3.01 12.39 -19.30
N LEU A 59 -4.22 12.89 -19.54
CA LEU A 59 -5.46 12.36 -18.99
C LEU A 59 -5.79 10.96 -19.50
N SER A 60 -5.48 10.64 -20.76
CA SER A 60 -5.73 9.30 -21.32
C SER A 60 -4.82 8.22 -20.72
N HIS A 61 -3.62 8.60 -20.29
CA HIS A 61 -2.61 7.68 -19.73
C HIS A 61 -2.50 7.74 -18.21
N VAL A 62 -3.28 8.60 -17.54
CA VAL A 62 -3.11 8.94 -16.10
C VAL A 62 -3.25 7.74 -15.15
N PHE A 63 -3.96 6.69 -15.57
CA PHE A 63 -4.13 5.45 -14.79
C PHE A 63 -3.19 4.32 -15.23
N GLU A 64 -2.34 4.54 -16.23
CA GLU A 64 -1.38 3.56 -16.67
C GLU A 64 -0.26 3.39 -15.63
N PRO A 65 0.13 2.16 -15.30
CA PRO A 65 1.26 1.93 -14.41
C PRO A 65 2.54 2.58 -14.96
N PHE A 66 3.33 3.18 -14.07
CA PHE A 66 4.60 3.85 -14.38
C PHE A 66 4.51 5.12 -15.23
N PHE A 67 3.31 5.51 -15.67
CA PHE A 67 3.12 6.78 -16.33
C PHE A 67 3.29 7.94 -15.34
N THR A 68 4.21 8.86 -15.64
CA THR A 68 4.47 10.04 -14.82
C THR A 68 4.97 11.18 -15.70
N THR A 69 4.48 12.39 -15.43
CA THR A 69 4.99 13.62 -16.04
C THR A 69 6.08 14.29 -15.20
N LYS A 70 6.44 13.69 -14.06
CA LYS A 70 7.46 14.20 -13.13
C LYS A 70 8.87 13.81 -13.58
N GLU A 71 9.86 14.57 -13.12
CA GLU A 71 11.28 14.27 -13.34
C GLU A 71 11.64 12.84 -12.85
N PRO A 72 12.61 12.18 -13.50
CA PRO A 72 13.09 10.87 -13.09
C PRO A 72 13.43 10.84 -11.59
N GLY A 73 12.85 9.88 -10.87
CA GLY A 73 13.04 9.71 -9.42
C GLY A 73 12.11 10.52 -8.51
N LYS A 74 11.31 11.46 -9.04
CA LYS A 74 10.32 12.24 -8.23
C LYS A 74 8.89 11.70 -8.27
N GLY A 75 8.66 10.62 -9.01
CA GLY A 75 7.37 9.96 -9.06
C GLY A 75 7.49 8.56 -9.63
N THR A 76 6.91 7.58 -8.94
CA THR A 76 6.90 6.17 -9.38
C THR A 76 5.90 5.90 -10.50
N GLY A 77 4.99 6.84 -10.78
CA GLY A 77 3.87 6.66 -11.71
C GLY A 77 2.82 5.63 -11.26
N LEU A 78 2.93 5.11 -10.03
CA LEU A 78 2.04 4.06 -9.52
C LEU A 78 0.85 4.60 -8.70
N GLY A 79 0.89 5.86 -8.28
CA GLY A 79 -0.09 6.43 -7.36
C GLY A 79 -1.53 6.39 -7.90
N LEU A 80 -1.74 6.86 -9.13
CA LEU A 80 -3.07 6.90 -9.76
C LEU A 80 -3.49 5.54 -10.32
N ALA A 81 -2.55 4.73 -10.82
CA ALA A 81 -2.81 3.33 -11.16
C ALA A 81 -3.33 2.54 -9.95
N SER A 82 -2.74 2.77 -8.76
CA SER A 82 -3.20 2.16 -7.50
C SER A 82 -4.58 2.67 -7.08
N VAL A 83 -4.86 3.96 -7.26
CA VAL A 83 -6.20 4.52 -7.01
C VAL A 83 -7.23 3.83 -7.89
N HIS A 84 -6.98 3.73 -9.21
CA HIS A 84 -7.87 3.05 -10.14
C HIS A 84 -8.09 1.57 -9.74
N GLY A 85 -7.02 0.86 -9.38
CA GLY A 85 -7.08 -0.52 -8.91
C GLY A 85 -7.94 -0.70 -7.66
N ILE A 86 -7.71 0.10 -6.60
CA ILE A 86 -8.48 0.04 -5.35
C ILE A 86 -9.95 0.36 -5.59
N VAL A 87 -10.25 1.36 -6.42
CA VAL A 87 -11.63 1.69 -6.78
C VAL A 87 -12.31 0.50 -7.46
N LYS A 88 -11.65 -0.11 -8.45
CA LYS A 88 -12.18 -1.30 -9.15
C LYS A 88 -12.35 -2.52 -8.24
N GLN A 89 -11.39 -2.79 -7.35
CA GLN A 89 -11.45 -3.90 -6.39
C GLN A 89 -12.68 -3.79 -5.48
N ASN A 90 -13.06 -2.56 -5.11
CA ASN A 90 -14.25 -2.26 -4.33
C ASN A 90 -15.52 -2.12 -5.18
N ARG A 91 -15.52 -2.65 -6.42
CA ARG A 91 -16.61 -2.55 -7.40
C ARG A 91 -17.06 -1.11 -7.67
N GLY A 92 -16.13 -0.18 -7.49
CA GLY A 92 -16.36 1.23 -7.68
C GLY A 92 -16.06 1.69 -9.11
N HIS A 93 -16.50 2.90 -9.39
CA HIS A 93 -16.27 3.59 -10.65
C HIS A 93 -15.50 4.87 -10.36
N ILE A 94 -14.53 5.21 -11.20
CA ILE A 94 -13.77 6.44 -11.10
C ILE A 94 -13.88 7.21 -12.41
N TRP A 95 -14.07 8.52 -12.28
CA TRP A 95 -14.05 9.49 -13.35
C TRP A 95 -13.08 10.60 -12.98
N VAL A 96 -12.34 11.10 -13.96
CA VAL A 96 -11.44 12.22 -13.78
C VAL A 96 -11.80 13.32 -14.76
N ASP A 97 -11.85 14.54 -14.25
CA ASP A 97 -11.98 15.76 -15.04
C ASP A 97 -10.76 16.64 -14.74
N SER A 98 -10.08 17.11 -15.78
CA SER A 98 -8.90 17.95 -15.62
C SER A 98 -8.68 18.75 -16.90
N ALA A 99 -8.18 19.98 -16.73
CA ALA A 99 -7.71 20.79 -17.84
C ALA A 99 -6.53 21.64 -17.40
N PRO A 100 -5.59 21.98 -18.31
CA PRO A 100 -4.47 22.84 -17.97
C PRO A 100 -4.94 24.16 -17.35
N GLY A 101 -4.39 24.49 -16.18
CA GLY A 101 -4.71 25.69 -15.40
C GLY A 101 -6.04 25.67 -14.64
N LYS A 102 -6.83 24.58 -14.71
CA LYS A 102 -8.13 24.47 -14.03
C LYS A 102 -8.15 23.52 -12.83
N GLY A 103 -7.03 22.84 -12.55
CA GLY A 103 -6.96 21.80 -11.54
C GLY A 103 -7.52 20.46 -12.01
N THR A 104 -7.69 19.54 -11.06
CA THR A 104 -8.16 18.17 -11.33
C THR A 104 -9.25 17.78 -10.34
N SER A 105 -10.28 17.09 -10.82
CA SER A 105 -11.34 16.51 -10.00
C SER A 105 -11.49 15.02 -10.27
N PHE A 106 -11.21 14.21 -9.25
CA PHE A 106 -11.50 12.79 -9.24
C PHE A 106 -12.83 12.54 -8.55
N ARG A 107 -13.78 11.95 -9.29
CA ARG A 107 -15.08 11.52 -8.79
C ARG A 107 -15.13 10.00 -8.75
N MET A 108 -15.44 9.45 -7.59
CA MET A 108 -15.50 8.01 -7.37
C MET A 108 -16.87 7.62 -6.82
N TRP A 109 -17.41 6.51 -7.28
CA TRP A 109 -18.67 5.94 -6.82
C TRP A 109 -18.45 4.52 -6.32
N PHE A 110 -18.97 4.21 -5.14
CA PHE A 110 -18.87 2.89 -4.53
C PHE A 110 -20.27 2.36 -4.20
N PRO A 111 -20.55 1.07 -4.45
CA PRO A 111 -21.82 0.46 -4.05
C PRO A 111 -22.05 0.63 -2.55
N ALA A 112 -23.24 1.09 -2.17
CA ALA A 112 -23.61 1.24 -0.77
C ALA A 112 -23.86 -0.15 -0.16
N CYS A 113 -23.28 -0.40 1.02
CA CYS A 113 -23.56 -1.63 1.77
C CYS A 113 -24.85 -1.46 2.59
N GLU A 114 -25.69 -2.50 2.65
CA GLU A 114 -26.95 -2.49 3.41
C GLU A 114 -26.79 -2.95 4.87
N SER A 115 -25.65 -3.54 5.22
CA SER A 115 -25.39 -3.96 6.60
C SER A 115 -25.03 -2.75 7.47
N PRO A 116 -25.69 -2.58 8.64
CA PRO A 116 -25.19 -1.65 9.65
C PRO A 116 -23.77 -2.10 10.01
N ALA A 117 -22.80 -1.18 9.93
CA ALA A 117 -21.49 -1.42 10.52
C ALA A 117 -21.72 -1.77 12.00
N PRO A 118 -21.18 -2.88 12.53
CA PRO A 118 -21.25 -3.13 13.96
C PRO A 118 -20.66 -1.91 14.67
N ALA A 119 -21.46 -1.29 15.54
CA ALA A 119 -21.03 -0.15 16.34
C ALA A 119 -19.69 -0.51 17.00
N SER A 120 -18.71 0.39 16.83
CA SER A 120 -17.36 0.25 17.37
C SER A 120 -17.41 -0.19 18.83
N ARG A 121 -17.14 -1.47 19.06
CA ARG A 121 -16.72 -1.98 20.36
C ARG A 121 -15.22 -2.15 20.24
N THR A 122 -14.46 -1.31 20.92
CA THR A 122 -13.07 -1.57 21.27
C THR A 122 -12.99 -2.97 21.90
N PRO A 123 -12.31 -3.95 21.28
CA PRO A 123 -12.13 -5.25 21.91
C PRO A 123 -10.82 -5.22 22.70
N THR A 124 -10.92 -5.30 24.03
CA THR A 124 -9.86 -5.92 24.84
C THR A 124 -9.84 -7.41 24.50
N PRO A 125 -8.74 -8.00 24.00
CA PRO A 125 -8.77 -9.39 23.58
C PRO A 125 -8.61 -10.34 24.78
N PRO A 126 -9.49 -11.36 24.93
CA PRO A 126 -9.21 -12.51 25.77
C PRO A 126 -8.13 -13.39 25.10
N PRO A 127 -7.39 -14.23 25.86
CA PRO A 127 -6.38 -15.09 25.29
C PRO A 127 -7.05 -16.26 24.58
N MET A 128 -6.95 -16.32 23.25
CA MET A 128 -7.40 -17.45 22.45
C MET A 128 -6.35 -17.81 21.40
N ARG A 129 -6.20 -19.12 21.20
CA ARG A 129 -5.28 -19.79 20.27
C ARG A 129 -5.31 -19.15 18.87
N PRO A 130 -4.18 -19.11 18.15
CA PRO A 130 -4.05 -18.32 16.92
C PRO A 130 -5.00 -18.84 15.84
N ARG A 131 -5.85 -17.95 15.34
CA ARG A 131 -6.51 -18.10 14.05
C ARG A 131 -5.49 -17.71 12.97
N PRO A 132 -5.49 -18.35 11.79
CA PRO A 132 -4.66 -17.91 10.67
C PRO A 132 -4.90 -16.42 10.41
N GLY A 133 -3.83 -15.63 10.32
CA GLY A 133 -3.87 -14.19 10.12
C GLY A 133 -3.68 -13.35 11.39
N ALA A 134 -3.57 -13.93 12.59
CA ALA A 134 -3.30 -13.16 13.83
C ALA A 134 -1.79 -12.99 14.14
N GLU A 135 -0.92 -13.51 13.27
CA GLU A 135 0.52 -13.53 13.46
C GLU A 135 1.12 -12.12 13.39
N THR A 136 2.13 -11.89 14.22
CA THR A 136 2.97 -10.69 14.18
C THR A 136 4.05 -10.81 13.10
N VAL A 137 4.07 -9.85 12.18
CA VAL A 137 5.08 -9.67 11.13
C VAL A 137 5.93 -8.44 11.45
N LEU A 138 7.25 -8.59 11.47
CA LEU A 138 8.20 -7.49 11.50
C LEU A 138 8.55 -7.09 10.07
N LEU A 139 8.10 -5.91 9.64
CA LEU A 139 8.35 -5.34 8.32
C LEU A 139 9.52 -4.36 8.37
N VAL A 140 10.56 -4.62 7.59
CA VAL A 140 11.75 -3.78 7.44
C VAL A 140 11.88 -3.34 5.99
N GLU A 141 11.66 -2.06 5.74
CA GLU A 141 11.61 -1.48 4.39
C GLU A 141 12.01 0.00 4.48
N ASP A 142 12.98 0.45 3.70
CA ASP A 142 13.46 1.83 3.73
C ASP A 142 12.55 2.78 2.93
N ASP A 143 11.99 2.33 1.81
CA ASP A 143 11.02 3.11 1.03
C ASP A 143 9.67 3.25 1.79
N PRO A 144 9.27 4.47 2.19
CA PRO A 144 8.05 4.67 2.97
C PRO A 144 6.77 4.32 2.20
N SER A 145 6.79 4.40 0.87
CA SER A 145 5.64 4.06 0.01
C SER A 145 5.46 2.54 -0.07
N VAL A 146 6.56 1.80 -0.25
CA VAL A 146 6.54 0.33 -0.25
C VAL A 146 6.17 -0.20 1.13
N ARG A 147 6.77 0.38 2.19
CA ARG A 147 6.48 0.02 3.59
C ARG A 147 5.00 0.17 3.91
N SER A 148 4.42 1.31 3.52
CA SER A 148 2.99 1.59 3.72
C SER A 148 2.09 0.62 2.96
N LEU A 149 2.44 0.28 1.70
CA LEU A 149 1.69 -0.66 0.87
C LEU A 149 1.67 -2.07 1.48
N VAL A 150 2.85 -2.58 1.85
CA VAL A 150 3.00 -3.92 2.43
C VAL A 150 2.31 -4.02 3.78
N SER A 151 2.52 -3.02 4.64
CA SER A 151 1.89 -2.96 5.96
C SER A 151 0.36 -2.96 5.86
N LEU A 152 -0.20 -2.14 4.97
CA LEU A 152 -1.65 -2.09 4.77
C LEU A 152 -2.20 -3.44 4.28
N GLY A 153 -1.57 -4.04 3.26
CA GLY A 153 -1.98 -5.32 2.71
C GLY A 153 -2.00 -6.44 3.76
N LEU A 154 -0.99 -6.48 4.63
CA LEU A 154 -0.91 -7.44 5.73
C LEU A 154 -1.96 -7.17 6.82
N ARG A 155 -2.12 -5.92 7.26
CA ARG A 155 -3.09 -5.57 8.31
C ARG A 155 -4.54 -5.86 7.89
N GLU A 156 -4.87 -5.67 6.62
CA GLU A 156 -6.20 -5.98 6.08
C GLU A 156 -6.53 -7.49 6.14
N GLU A 157 -5.51 -8.36 6.16
CA GLU A 157 -5.67 -9.80 6.37
C GLU A 157 -5.61 -10.22 7.85
N GLY A 158 -5.53 -9.25 8.77
CA GLY A 158 -5.54 -9.46 10.21
C GLY A 158 -4.17 -9.46 10.88
N TYR A 159 -3.08 -9.45 10.11
CA TYR A 159 -1.72 -9.57 10.67
C TYR A 159 -1.37 -8.36 11.53
N ARG A 160 -0.62 -8.61 12.61
CA ARG A 160 -0.04 -7.52 13.42
C ARG A 160 1.28 -7.09 12.79
N VAL A 161 1.34 -5.92 12.19
CA VAL A 161 2.56 -5.45 11.53
C VAL A 161 3.33 -4.48 12.44
N LEU A 162 4.55 -4.87 12.80
CA LEU A 162 5.56 -4.01 13.42
C LEU A 162 6.43 -3.44 12.28
N GLU A 163 6.32 -2.15 12.01
CA GLU A 163 7.02 -1.50 10.90
C GLU A 163 8.26 -0.77 11.39
N VAL A 164 9.36 -0.91 10.66
CA VAL A 164 10.58 -0.14 10.86
C VAL A 164 11.18 0.25 9.51
N GLU A 165 11.83 1.42 9.48
CA GLU A 165 12.45 1.97 8.26
C GLU A 165 13.85 1.43 7.99
N GLY A 166 14.41 0.62 8.90
CA GLY A 166 15.77 0.13 8.72
C GLY A 166 16.20 -0.93 9.72
N PRO A 167 17.33 -1.58 9.42
CA PRO A 167 17.80 -2.77 10.14
C PRO A 167 18.15 -2.51 11.61
N HIS A 168 18.71 -1.34 11.94
CA HIS A 168 19.05 -1.01 13.33
C HIS A 168 17.82 -0.87 14.24
N LEU A 169 16.73 -0.31 13.70
CA LEU A 169 15.48 -0.19 14.43
C LEU A 169 14.80 -1.55 14.62
N ALA A 170 14.95 -2.47 13.65
CA ALA A 170 14.43 -3.83 13.74
C ALA A 170 15.00 -4.59 14.94
N ILE A 171 16.31 -4.46 15.19
CA ILE A 171 16.98 -5.07 16.35
C ILE A 171 16.39 -4.51 17.65
N GLY A 172 16.27 -3.18 17.76
CA GLY A 172 15.69 -2.55 18.96
C GLY A 172 14.20 -2.86 19.16
N VAL A 173 13.45 -3.18 18.11
CA VAL A 173 12.06 -3.67 18.22
C VAL A 173 12.04 -5.08 18.80
N LEU A 174 12.97 -5.97 18.39
CA LEU A 174 13.05 -7.33 18.93
C LEU A 174 13.33 -7.33 20.44
N GLU A 175 14.19 -6.44 20.91
CA GLU A 175 14.54 -6.32 22.33
C GLU A 175 13.38 -5.78 23.19
N ARG A 176 12.61 -4.83 22.66
CA ARG A 176 11.51 -4.17 23.39
C ARG A 176 10.18 -4.90 23.28
N HIS A 177 9.97 -5.67 22.23
CA HIS A 177 8.71 -6.36 22.00
C HIS A 177 8.67 -7.70 22.74
N ALA A 178 7.93 -7.73 23.86
CA ALA A 178 7.78 -8.94 24.66
C ALA A 178 6.94 -10.04 23.98
N GLY A 179 6.13 -9.70 22.96
CA GLY A 179 5.27 -10.64 22.24
C GLY A 179 6.00 -11.51 21.20
N PRO A 180 5.34 -12.53 20.65
CA PRO A 180 5.90 -13.34 19.57
C PRO A 180 5.98 -12.54 18.26
N ILE A 181 7.08 -12.72 17.53
CA ILE A 181 7.27 -12.27 16.16
C ILE A 181 7.44 -13.54 15.32
N HIS A 182 6.54 -13.75 14.36
CA HIS A 182 6.43 -15.02 13.63
C HIS A 182 7.15 -14.95 12.28
N LEU A 183 7.21 -13.77 11.67
CA LEU A 183 7.84 -13.54 10.38
C LEU A 183 8.62 -12.22 10.37
N LEU A 184 9.85 -12.28 9.88
CA LEU A 184 10.59 -11.13 9.36
C LEU A 184 10.29 -11.01 7.87
N LEU A 185 9.76 -9.87 7.46
CA LEU A 185 9.62 -9.46 6.07
C LEU A 185 10.55 -8.28 5.80
N SER A 186 11.61 -8.49 5.03
CA SER A 186 12.68 -7.49 4.84
C SER A 186 13.02 -7.27 3.38
N ASP A 187 13.37 -6.03 2.99
CA ASP A 187 14.15 -5.84 1.76
C ASP A 187 15.52 -6.54 1.89
N VAL A 188 16.04 -7.03 0.77
CA VAL A 188 17.38 -7.62 0.68
C VAL A 188 18.45 -6.55 0.80
N ILE A 189 18.26 -5.40 0.15
CA ILE A 189 19.25 -4.32 0.10
C ILE A 189 18.68 -3.12 0.84
N MET A 190 19.34 -2.72 1.91
CA MET A 190 18.97 -1.54 2.70
C MET A 190 20.25 -0.78 3.09
N PRO A 191 20.16 0.54 3.36
CA PRO A 191 21.29 1.30 3.88
C PRO A 191 21.83 0.72 5.20
N GLY A 192 23.15 0.59 5.30
CA GLY A 192 23.87 0.19 6.52
C GLY A 192 24.00 -1.31 6.76
N MET A 193 22.94 -2.10 6.54
CA MET A 193 22.96 -3.55 6.72
C MET A 193 21.96 -4.22 5.78
N THR A 194 22.34 -5.37 5.22
CA THR A 194 21.51 -6.12 4.27
C THR A 194 20.46 -6.96 4.99
N GLY A 195 19.37 -7.29 4.30
CA GLY A 195 18.32 -8.15 4.83
C GLY A 195 18.85 -9.49 5.37
N PRO A 196 19.72 -10.21 4.63
CA PRO A 196 20.32 -11.46 5.11
C PRO A 196 21.16 -11.29 6.39
N GLU A 197 21.99 -10.25 6.47
CA GLU A 197 22.78 -9.96 7.68
C GLU A 197 21.89 -9.62 8.88
N LEU A 198 20.79 -8.91 8.64
CA LEU A 198 19.79 -8.65 9.67
C LEU A 198 19.13 -9.96 10.12
N ALA A 199 18.69 -10.80 9.19
CA ALA A 199 18.05 -12.07 9.49
C ALA A 199 18.94 -12.99 10.33
N GLU A 200 20.24 -13.09 10.00
CA GLU A 200 21.20 -13.85 10.81
C GLU A 200 21.26 -13.36 12.26
N LYS A 201 21.30 -12.03 12.48
CA LYS A 201 21.29 -11.44 13.82
C LYS A 201 19.99 -11.71 14.57
N LEU A 202 18.83 -11.58 13.90
CA LEU A 202 17.54 -11.81 14.55
C LEU A 202 17.29 -13.29 14.84
N LEU A 203 17.76 -14.21 13.99
CA LEU A 203 17.65 -15.65 14.20
C LEU A 203 18.48 -16.14 15.40
N GLN A 204 19.61 -15.49 15.70
CA GLN A 204 20.37 -15.77 16.93
C GLN A 204 19.57 -15.45 18.20
N LEU A 205 18.69 -14.44 18.14
CA LEU A 205 17.84 -14.01 19.25
C LEU A 205 16.49 -14.76 19.29
N ARG A 206 15.96 -15.13 18.13
CA ARG A 206 14.66 -15.79 17.95
C ARG A 206 14.80 -16.91 16.90
N PRO A 207 15.24 -18.12 17.29
CA PRO A 207 15.47 -19.21 16.34
C PRO A 207 14.22 -19.67 15.56
N ASP A 208 13.03 -19.49 16.13
CA ASP A 208 11.75 -19.85 15.50
C ASP A 208 11.23 -18.80 14.50
N LEU A 209 11.93 -17.67 14.36
CA LEU A 209 11.54 -16.59 13.46
C LEU A 209 11.63 -17.05 12.01
N LYS A 210 10.50 -17.00 11.28
CA LYS A 210 10.51 -17.24 9.84
C LYS A 210 11.02 -15.99 9.12
N VAL A 211 11.64 -16.17 7.97
CA VAL A 211 12.23 -15.07 7.20
C VAL A 211 11.73 -15.09 5.77
N LEU A 212 11.31 -13.94 5.28
CA LEU A 212 10.90 -13.68 3.91
C LEU A 212 11.57 -12.41 3.41
N PHE A 213 12.18 -12.50 2.23
CA PHE A 213 12.84 -11.37 1.60
C PHE A 213 12.06 -10.82 0.42
N MET A 214 12.10 -9.50 0.27
CA MET A 214 11.61 -8.74 -0.87
C MET A 214 12.80 -8.21 -1.68
N SER A 215 12.85 -8.35 -3.00
CA SER A 215 13.96 -7.79 -3.80
C SER A 215 13.52 -6.83 -4.91
N GLY A 216 14.32 -5.79 -5.15
CA GLY A 216 14.26 -4.95 -6.35
C GLY A 216 15.16 -5.43 -7.49
N TYR A 217 14.98 -4.86 -8.69
CA TYR A 217 15.55 -5.27 -9.99
C TYR A 217 17.04 -5.74 -9.98
N THR A 218 17.24 -7.05 -10.00
CA THR A 218 18.06 -7.77 -11.01
C THR A 218 17.58 -9.24 -11.11
N GLY A 219 17.72 -9.83 -12.30
CA GLY A 219 16.98 -11.00 -12.80
C GLY A 219 17.16 -12.37 -12.12
N SER A 220 17.80 -12.54 -10.96
CA SER A 220 18.09 -13.87 -10.39
C SER A 220 17.15 -14.26 -9.24
N ALA A 221 16.71 -15.52 -9.21
CA ALA A 221 15.98 -16.15 -8.09
C ALA A 221 16.82 -16.25 -6.80
N PHE A 222 18.10 -15.89 -6.89
CA PHE A 222 19.06 -15.87 -5.80
C PHE A 222 19.79 -14.52 -5.83
N VAL A 223 19.71 -13.75 -4.75
CA VAL A 223 20.59 -12.58 -4.60
C VAL A 223 21.82 -13.04 -3.84
N ARG A 224 22.99 -12.97 -4.49
CA ARG A 224 24.28 -13.12 -3.80
C ARG A 224 24.64 -11.78 -3.17
N VAL A 225 24.49 -11.67 -1.86
CA VAL A 225 24.96 -10.52 -1.09
C VAL A 225 26.36 -10.86 -0.55
N GLY A 226 27.40 -10.55 -1.34
CA GLY A 226 28.80 -10.78 -0.94
C GLY A 226 29.19 -12.27 -0.84
N ALA A 227 29.77 -12.66 0.31
CA ALA A 227 30.27 -14.02 0.59
C ALA A 227 29.24 -14.93 1.30
N THR A 228 28.00 -14.46 1.48
CA THR A 228 26.94 -15.19 2.18
C THR A 228 26.25 -16.22 1.27
N LYS A 229 25.57 -17.20 1.89
CA LYS A 229 24.83 -18.26 1.19
C LYS A 229 23.72 -17.66 0.30
N PRO A 230 23.31 -18.35 -0.79
CA PRO A 230 22.21 -17.91 -1.64
C PRO A 230 20.94 -17.72 -0.80
N VAL A 231 20.30 -16.56 -0.94
CA VAL A 231 19.07 -16.22 -0.24
C VAL A 231 17.89 -16.51 -1.17
N ASP A 232 16.94 -17.32 -0.69
CA ASP A 232 15.70 -17.63 -1.42
C ASP A 232 14.77 -16.41 -1.38
N VAL A 233 14.69 -15.70 -2.51
CA VAL A 233 13.83 -14.52 -2.63
C VAL A 233 12.49 -14.95 -3.22
N LYS A 234 11.49 -15.07 -2.36
CA LYS A 234 10.14 -15.49 -2.77
C LYS A 234 9.23 -14.34 -3.22
N LEU A 235 9.58 -13.08 -2.91
CA LEU A 235 8.79 -11.91 -3.29
C LEU A 235 9.64 -10.88 -4.05
N ARG A 236 9.26 -10.57 -5.30
CA ARG A 236 9.99 -9.64 -6.18
C ARG A 236 9.21 -8.36 -6.38
N LYS A 237 9.83 -7.21 -6.17
CA LYS A 237 9.26 -5.89 -6.42
C LYS A 237 9.34 -5.54 -7.91
N PRO A 238 8.27 -4.99 -8.52
CA PRO A 238 6.94 -4.78 -7.94
C PRO A 238 6.15 -6.10 -7.85
N PHE A 239 5.39 -6.28 -6.77
CA PHE A 239 4.51 -7.44 -6.54
C PHE A 239 3.06 -7.01 -6.37
N ALA A 240 2.13 -7.89 -6.73
CA ALA A 240 0.71 -7.72 -6.42
C ALA A 240 0.45 -8.03 -4.94
N ARG A 241 -0.63 -7.48 -4.38
CA ARG A 241 -1.03 -7.76 -2.99
C ARG A 241 -1.28 -9.25 -2.79
N GLU A 242 -1.93 -9.89 -3.76
CA GLU A 242 -2.29 -11.31 -3.72
C GLU A 242 -1.04 -12.18 -3.59
N ASP A 243 0.04 -11.82 -4.28
CA ASP A 243 1.33 -12.53 -4.20
C ASP A 243 2.00 -12.35 -2.84
N LEU A 244 2.00 -11.14 -2.28
CA LEU A 244 2.49 -10.89 -0.92
C LEU A 244 1.76 -11.78 0.08
N LEU A 245 0.43 -11.80 0.04
CA LEU A 245 -0.39 -12.54 1.00
C LEU A 245 -0.24 -14.05 0.84
N ARG A 246 -0.20 -14.54 -0.40
CA ARG A 246 0.02 -15.95 -0.71
C ARG A 246 1.36 -16.42 -0.15
N VAL A 247 2.45 -15.73 -0.46
CA VAL A 247 3.80 -16.10 -0.03
C VAL A 247 3.94 -16.01 1.50
N VAL A 248 3.35 -14.98 2.13
CA VAL A 248 3.36 -14.84 3.59
C VAL A 248 2.62 -16.01 4.26
N ARG A 249 1.46 -16.41 3.74
CA ARG A 249 0.73 -17.60 4.24
C ARG A 249 1.53 -18.89 4.03
N GLU A 250 2.10 -19.09 2.85
CA GLU A 250 2.95 -20.25 2.55
C GLU A 250 4.14 -20.37 3.52
N VAL A 251 4.75 -19.24 3.90
CA VAL A 251 5.85 -19.24 4.87
C VAL A 251 5.33 -19.49 6.29
N LEU A 252 4.23 -18.83 6.70
CA LEU A 252 3.68 -18.94 8.05
C LEU A 252 3.04 -20.30 8.35
N GLY A 253 2.57 -21.04 7.34
CA GLY A 253 2.00 -22.39 7.46
C GLY A 253 0.48 -22.37 7.59
#